data_AF-A0A845G8D6-F1
#
_entry.id   AF-A0A845G8D6-F1
#
_cell.length_a   1.000
_cell.length_b   1.000
_cell.length_c   1.000
_cell.angle_alpha   90.00
_cell.angle_beta   90.00
_cell.angle_gamma   90.00
#
_symmetry.space_group_name_H-M   'P 1'
#
loop_
_entity.id
_entity.type
_entity.pdbx_description
1 polymer ?
#
loop_
_entity_poly.entity_id
_entity_poly.type
_entity_poly.pdbx_seq_one_letter_code
_entity_poly.pdbx_strand_id
1 'polypeptide(L)'
;MRQRAKKIESTPEAWEEGALGRDASHAKAVSVDIEHQVDDGLGLQLISIRLQKELIEDYKKIAEFHGVGYQPLMRDALKRFAEAEYKRIAIEYTKLKRSG
;
A
#
# COMPACT_ATOMS: atom_id res chain seq x y z
N MET A 1 -9.00 -41.79 2.87
CA MET A 1 -8.38 -41.98 1.54
C MET A 1 -8.13 -40.60 0.93
N ARG A 2 -6.91 -40.26 0.50
CA ARG A 2 -6.65 -39.01 -0.24
C ARG A 2 -7.07 -39.22 -1.71
N GLN A 3 -8.10 -38.52 -2.18
CA GLN A 3 -8.39 -38.45 -3.62
C GLN A 3 -7.19 -37.79 -4.32
N ARG A 4 -6.69 -38.41 -5.40
CA ARG A 4 -5.68 -37.79 -6.27
C ARG A 4 -6.35 -36.62 -7.01
N ALA A 5 -5.79 -35.42 -6.87
CA ALA A 5 -6.22 -34.27 -7.64
C ALA A 5 -6.10 -34.57 -9.14
N LYS A 6 -7.12 -34.21 -9.92
CA LYS A 6 -7.13 -34.34 -11.38
C LYS A 6 -6.02 -33.42 -11.93
N LYS A 7 -5.04 -34.00 -12.62
CA LYS A 7 -3.92 -33.24 -13.18
C LYS A 7 -4.45 -32.32 -14.27
N ILE A 8 -4.19 -31.02 -14.15
CA ILE A 8 -4.50 -30.00 -15.15
C ILE A 8 -3.31 -29.95 -16.13
N GLU A 9 -3.56 -29.89 -17.44
CA GLU A 9 -2.51 -29.74 -18.44
C GLU A 9 -1.95 -28.31 -18.42
N SER A 10 -0.64 -28.18 -18.59
CA SER A 10 0.06 -26.88 -18.57
C SER A 10 -0.02 -26.19 -19.93
N THR A 11 -1.23 -25.80 -20.35
CA THR A 11 -1.47 -25.02 -21.56
C THR A 11 -1.62 -23.52 -21.26
N PRO A 12 -1.36 -22.62 -22.23
CA PRO A 12 -1.60 -21.18 -22.05
C PRO A 12 -3.03 -20.85 -21.61
N GLU A 13 -4.02 -21.52 -22.20
CA GLU A 13 -5.45 -21.32 -21.91
C GLU A 13 -5.78 -21.65 -20.45
N ALA A 14 -5.16 -22.70 -19.89
CA ALA A 14 -5.35 -23.07 -18.49
C ALA A 14 -4.80 -22.02 -17.51
N TRP A 15 -3.79 -21.24 -17.90
CA TRP A 15 -3.30 -20.09 -17.13
C TRP A 15 -4.22 -18.88 -17.27
N GLU A 16 -4.66 -18.54 -18.49
CA GLU A 16 -5.53 -17.39 -18.76
C GLU A 16 -6.92 -17.52 -18.10
N GLU A 17 -7.53 -18.70 -18.25
CA GLU A 17 -8.80 -19.04 -17.61
C GLU A 17 -8.68 -19.16 -16.09
N GLY A 18 -7.45 -19.30 -15.58
CA GLY A 18 -7.14 -19.38 -14.16
C GLY A 18 -7.37 -20.74 -13.53
N ALA A 19 -7.47 -21.80 -14.35
CA ALA A 19 -7.44 -23.18 -13.87
C ALA A 19 -6.09 -23.51 -13.19
N LEU A 20 -5.01 -22.83 -13.61
CA LEU A 20 -3.70 -22.82 -12.97
C LEU A 20 -3.44 -21.48 -12.27
N GLY A 21 -2.70 -21.52 -11.16
CA GLY A 21 -2.19 -20.32 -10.48
C GLY A 21 -3.17 -19.53 -9.61
N ARG A 22 -4.49 -19.71 -9.76
CA ARG A 22 -5.50 -18.98 -8.95
C ARG A 22 -5.97 -19.70 -7.69
N ASP A 23 -5.53 -20.94 -7.45
CA ASP A 23 -5.89 -21.69 -6.26
C ASP A 23 -5.08 -21.22 -5.04
N ALA A 24 -5.74 -20.52 -4.11
CA ALA A 24 -5.15 -20.00 -2.89
C ALA A 24 -4.55 -21.09 -1.99
N SER A 25 -4.96 -22.36 -2.11
CA SER A 25 -4.35 -23.46 -1.35
C SER A 25 -2.89 -23.74 -1.75
N HIS A 26 -2.46 -23.25 -2.91
CA HIS A 26 -1.10 -23.33 -3.40
C HIS A 26 -0.29 -22.05 -3.12
N ALA A 27 -0.94 -20.99 -2.64
CA ALA A 27 -0.27 -19.76 -2.22
C ALA A 27 0.39 -19.95 -0.85
N LYS A 28 1.60 -19.39 -0.69
CA LYS A 28 2.31 -19.35 0.59
C LYS A 28 2.86 -17.95 0.82
N ALA A 29 2.77 -17.49 2.06
CA ALA A 29 3.48 -16.28 2.48
C ALA A 29 4.99 -16.48 2.28
N VAL A 30 5.65 -15.45 1.77
CA VAL A 30 7.11 -15.39 1.67
C VAL A 30 7.72 -15.16 3.05
N SER A 31 9.04 -15.29 3.16
CA SER A 31 9.74 -14.89 4.39
C SER A 31 9.68 -13.37 4.56
N VAL A 32 9.81 -12.93 5.82
CA VAL A 32 9.95 -11.51 6.19
C VAL A 32 11.09 -10.84 5.42
N ASP A 33 12.20 -11.54 5.16
CA ASP A 33 13.33 -10.97 4.41
C ASP A 33 12.95 -10.61 2.97
N ILE A 34 12.13 -11.44 2.32
CA ILE A 34 11.64 -11.15 0.96
C ILE A 34 10.63 -10.00 0.99
N GLU A 35 9.75 -9.96 1.99
CA GLU A 35 8.82 -8.84 2.20
C GLU A 35 9.58 -7.52 2.35
N HIS A 36 10.63 -7.48 3.18
CA HIS A 36 11.49 -6.31 3.33
C HIS A 36 12.20 -5.91 2.04
N GLN A 37 12.71 -6.87 1.25
CA GLN A 37 13.33 -6.57 -0.05
C GLN A 37 12.35 -5.94 -1.04
N VAL A 38 11.08 -6.35 -1.01
CA VAL A 38 10.02 -5.75 -1.82
C VAL A 38 9.74 -4.32 -1.33
N ASP A 39 9.59 -4.12 -0.02
CA ASP A 39 9.38 -2.79 0.55
C ASP A 39 10.54 -1.84 0.21
N ASP A 40 11.79 -2.29 0.39
CA ASP A 40 12.99 -1.52 0.05
C ASP A 40 13.05 -1.19 -1.45
N GLY A 41 12.74 -2.15 -2.32
CA GLY A 41 12.68 -1.95 -3.76
C GLY A 41 11.61 -0.93 -4.20
N LEU A 42 10.56 -0.77 -3.40
CA LEU A 42 9.49 0.21 -3.60
C LEU A 42 9.72 1.53 -2.81
N GLY A 43 10.78 1.62 -2.01
CA GLY A 43 11.04 2.75 -1.11
C GLY A 43 9.99 2.91 -0.01
N LEU A 44 9.37 1.80 0.41
CA LEU A 44 8.38 1.75 1.47
C LEU A 44 9.06 1.43 2.81
N GLN A 45 8.54 2.03 3.87
CA GLN A 45 8.96 1.72 5.23
C GLN A 45 7.72 1.47 6.08
N LEU A 46 7.65 0.28 6.69
CA LEU A 46 6.61 -0.02 7.66
C LEU A 46 6.82 0.85 8.90
N ILE A 47 5.79 1.61 9.28
CA ILE A 47 5.77 2.39 10.51
C ILE A 47 4.62 1.91 11.40
N SER A 48 4.89 1.85 12.69
CA SER A 48 3.84 1.63 13.70
C SER A 48 3.52 2.97 14.36
N ILE A 49 2.32 3.49 14.09
CA ILE A 49 1.82 4.74 14.68
C ILE A 49 0.50 4.48 15.41
N ARG A 50 0.28 5.19 16.51
CA ARG A 50 -1.01 5.18 17.23
C ARG A 50 -1.85 6.35 16.77
N LEU A 51 -3.08 6.09 16.35
CA LEU A 51 -4.05 7.11 15.94
C LEU A 51 -5.29 7.04 16.83
N GLN A 52 -6.00 8.16 16.95
CA GLN A 52 -7.30 8.20 17.62
C GLN A 52 -8.30 7.34 16.84
N LYS A 53 -9.16 6.62 17.55
CA LYS A 53 -10.17 5.74 16.92
C LYS A 53 -11.10 6.53 16.00
N GLU A 54 -11.55 7.70 16.45
CA GLU A 54 -12.43 8.58 15.69
C GLU A 54 -11.79 9.00 14.36
N LEU A 55 -10.50 9.36 14.38
CA LEU A 55 -9.77 9.72 13.17
C LEU A 55 -9.72 8.56 12.15
N ILE A 56 -9.53 7.33 12.61
CA ILE A 56 -9.55 6.14 11.74
C ILE A 56 -10.93 5.98 11.09
N GLU A 57 -12.00 6.14 11.87
CA GLU A 57 -13.37 6.04 11.35
C GLU A 57 -13.71 7.14 10.37
N ASP A 58 -13.22 8.37 10.59
CA ASP A 58 -13.40 9.46 9.64
C ASP A 58 -12.69 9.18 8.32
N TYR A 59 -11.45 8.67 8.34
CA TYR A 59 -10.76 8.25 7.12
C TYR A 59 -11.51 7.15 6.37
N LYS A 60 -12.14 6.20 7.07
CA LYS A 60 -12.96 5.16 6.43
C LYS A 60 -14.17 5.76 5.71
N LYS A 61 -14.92 6.65 6.36
CA LYS A 61 -16.10 7.31 5.76
C LYS A 61 -15.71 8.15 4.54
N ILE A 62 -14.63 8.91 4.64
CA ILE A 62 -14.11 9.72 3.52
C ILE A 62 -13.67 8.81 2.37
N ALA A 63 -12.98 7.71 2.67
CA ALA A 63 -12.51 6.78 1.67
C ALA A 63 -13.67 6.07 0.94
N GLU A 64 -14.73 5.70 1.67
CA GLU A 64 -15.98 5.17 1.10
C GLU A 64 -16.60 6.14 0.11
N PHE A 65 -16.72 7.42 0.48
CA PHE A 65 -17.24 8.46 -0.41
C PHE A 65 -16.41 8.63 -1.69
N HIS A 66 -15.08 8.54 -1.59
CA HIS A 66 -14.17 8.65 -2.72
C HIS A 66 -13.95 7.34 -3.51
N GLY A 67 -14.51 6.21 -3.04
CA GLY A 67 -14.31 4.90 -3.67
C GLY A 67 -12.87 4.38 -3.58
N VAL A 68 -12.12 4.77 -2.55
CA VAL A 68 -10.73 4.36 -2.31
C VAL A 68 -10.57 3.64 -0.98
N GLY A 69 -9.42 3.02 -0.73
CA GLY A 69 -9.09 2.48 0.59
C GLY A 69 -8.67 3.58 1.58
N TYR A 70 -9.00 3.42 2.86
CA TYR A 70 -8.63 4.40 3.90
C TYR A 70 -7.12 4.51 4.13
N GLN A 71 -6.36 3.41 4.01
CA GLN A 71 -4.90 3.44 4.14
C GLN A 71 -4.22 4.19 2.96
N PRO A 72 -4.59 3.93 1.68
CA PRO A 72 -4.17 4.78 0.57
C PRO A 72 -4.48 6.27 0.77
N LEU A 73 -5.70 6.59 1.20
CA LEU A 73 -6.13 7.96 1.48
C LEU A 73 -5.27 8.62 2.56
N MET A 74 -5.02 7.90 3.66
CA MET A 74 -4.19 8.39 4.76
C MET A 74 -2.75 8.63 4.33
N ARG A 75 -2.16 7.74 3.51
CA ARG A 75 -0.82 7.93 2.94
C ARG A 75 -0.75 9.19 2.06
N ASP A 76 -1.74 9.39 1.20
CA ASP A 76 -1.83 10.58 0.33
C ASP A 76 -1.98 11.86 1.17
N ALA A 77 -2.80 11.83 2.22
CA ALA A 77 -2.96 12.96 3.13
C ALA A 77 -1.65 13.35 3.84
N LEU A 78 -0.91 12.36 4.38
CA LEU A 78 0.39 12.58 5.01
C LEU A 78 1.42 13.16 4.04
N LYS A 79 1.45 12.66 2.80
CA LYS A 79 2.34 13.18 1.75
C LYS A 79 2.01 14.63 1.40
N ARG A 80 0.74 14.94 1.14
CA ARG A 80 0.29 16.30 0.79
C ARG A 80 0.61 17.30 1.89
N PHE A 81 0.43 16.89 3.15
CA PHE A 81 0.79 17.73 4.29
C PHE A 81 2.29 18.06 4.29
N ALA A 82 3.16 17.05 4.19
CA ALA A 82 4.61 17.27 4.16
C ALA A 82 5.04 18.17 3.00
N GLU A 83 4.51 17.95 1.79
CA GLU A 83 4.80 18.78 0.62
C GLU A 83 4.37 20.24 0.81
N ALA A 84 3.19 20.47 1.40
CA ALA A 84 2.71 21.81 1.70
C ALA A 84 3.60 22.53 2.73
N GLU A 85 4.02 21.82 3.77
CA GLU A 85 4.91 22.34 4.80
C GLU A 85 6.29 22.72 4.25
N TYR A 86 6.90 21.86 3.42
CA TYR A 86 8.16 22.19 2.76
C TYR A 86 8.06 23.45 1.89
N LYS A 87 6.98 23.59 1.10
CA LYS A 87 6.74 24.79 0.30
C LYS A 87 6.63 26.04 1.17
N ARG A 88 5.89 25.96 2.29
CA ARG A 88 5.74 27.06 3.24
C ARG A 88 7.08 27.47 3.84
N ILE A 89 7.88 26.51 4.30
CA ILE A 89 9.21 26.74 4.87
C ILE A 89 10.13 27.42 3.85
N ALA A 90 10.13 26.94 2.60
CA ALA A 90 10.94 27.53 1.54
C ALA A 90 10.56 29.00 1.27
N ILE A 91 9.27 29.31 1.22
CA ILE A 91 8.77 30.68 1.06
C ILE A 91 9.25 31.56 2.22
N GLU A 92 9.09 31.13 3.46
CA GLU A 92 9.54 31.89 4.62
C GLU A 92 11.06 32.13 4.59
N TYR A 93 11.86 31.12 4.27
CA TYR A 93 13.30 31.26 4.14
C TYR A 93 13.71 32.31 3.09
N THR A 94 13.02 32.36 1.94
CA THR A 94 13.28 33.37 0.92
C THR A 94 12.90 34.79 1.36
N LYS A 95 11.85 34.96 2.17
CA LYS A 95 11.48 36.26 2.74
C LYS A 95 12.55 36.75 3.71
N LEU A 96 12.99 35.89 4.62
CA LEU A 96 14.05 36.19 5.60
C LEU A 96 15.36 36.63 4.92
N LYS A 97 15.78 35.93 3.85
CA LYS A 97 16.98 36.30 3.07
C LYS A 97 16.85 37.61 2.28
N ARG A 98 15.65 38.09 2.02
CA ARG A 98 15.41 39.37 1.32
C ARG A 98 15.31 40.55 2.28
N SER A 99 15.06 40.29 3.56
CA SER A 99 14.91 41.30 4.62
C SER A 99 16.18 41.58 5.42
N GLY A 100 17.27 40.84 5.19
CA GLY A 100 18.60 41.07 5.78
C GLY A 100 19.62 41.36 4.70
#